data_AF-A0A383DC08-F1
#
_entry.id   AF-A0A383DC08-F1
#
_cell.length_a   1.000
_cell.length_b   1.000
_cell.length_c   1.000
_cell.angle_alpha   90.00
_cell.angle_beta   90.00
_cell.angle_gamma   90.00
#
_symmetry.space_group_name_H-M   'P 1'
#
loop_
_entity.id
_entity.type
_entity.pdbx_description
1 polymer ?
#
loop_
_entity_poly.entity_id
_entity_poly.type
_entity_poly.pdbx_seq_one_letter_code
_entity_poly.pdbx_strand_id
1 'polypeptide(L)'
;HVIDASRAVGVVSKLLNPNERDVLINSIHSDYDRIRLSRKAKSETKHLTLEESRNRKYQIDWKTYQFPRPNKQGIQVFYDNPLEELIDYIDWSPFFHAWEMKGIYPNILQSKKYGDEAIKLYSDGRNLLERIIQNQHFTAKAVIGIYPAHAIDETVYIENTAFYFPRQLIDKGIDSPNYSLADFIAPKGDFMGLFALTTGIGVKELALQYEKQNDDYNAIMVKVLADRLAEALAEQ
;
A
#
# COMPACT_ATOMS: atom_id res chain seq x y z
N HIS A 1 -21.85 6.14 2.58
CA HIS A 1 -20.46 6.15 2.06
C HIS A 1 -20.25 7.42 1.24
N VAL A 2 -19.14 8.12 1.45
CA VAL A 2 -18.72 9.30 0.68
C VAL A 2 -17.28 9.06 0.22
N ILE A 3 -16.98 9.35 -1.05
CA ILE A 3 -15.77 8.88 -1.74
C ILE A 3 -14.54 9.75 -1.43
N ASP A 4 -14.74 11.05 -1.21
CA ASP A 4 -13.67 12.02 -0.97
C ASP A 4 -14.17 13.20 -0.10
N ALA A 5 -13.24 13.99 0.42
CA ALA A 5 -13.54 15.10 1.34
C ALA A 5 -14.33 16.23 0.65
N SER A 6 -14.05 16.50 -0.63
CA SER A 6 -14.75 17.53 -1.40
C SER A 6 -16.27 17.28 -1.48
N ARG A 7 -16.68 16.01 -1.56
CA ARG A 7 -18.09 15.60 -1.60
C ARG A 7 -18.75 15.56 -0.21
N ALA A 8 -17.97 15.43 0.86
CA ALA A 8 -18.49 15.33 2.22
C ALA A 8 -19.25 16.60 2.63
N VAL A 9 -18.74 17.78 2.27
CA VAL A 9 -19.37 19.07 2.58
C VAL A 9 -20.78 19.14 1.99
N GLY A 10 -20.93 18.79 0.70
CA GLY A 10 -22.23 18.81 0.03
C GLY A 10 -23.22 17.80 0.63
N VAL A 11 -22.75 16.63 1.05
CA VAL A 11 -23.59 15.62 1.72
C VAL A 11 -24.04 16.10 3.10
N VAL A 12 -23.11 16.61 3.92
CA VAL A 12 -23.43 17.12 5.26
C VAL A 12 -24.41 18.29 5.18
N SER A 13 -24.17 19.24 4.26
CA SER A 13 -25.09 20.37 4.04
C SER A 13 -26.52 19.91 3.77
N LYS A 14 -26.69 18.91 2.89
CA LYS A 14 -28.01 18.36 2.56
C LYS A 14 -28.64 17.59 3.71
N LEU A 15 -27.85 16.88 4.52
CA LEU A 15 -28.35 16.15 5.69
C LEU A 15 -28.81 17.09 6.81
N LEU A 16 -28.16 18.24 6.96
CA LEU A 16 -28.52 19.26 7.95
C LEU A 16 -29.68 20.15 7.50
N ASN A 17 -29.97 20.20 6.19
CA ASN A 17 -31.10 20.95 5.65
C ASN A 17 -32.41 20.17 5.82
N PRO A 18 -33.39 20.64 6.62
CA PRO A 18 -34.65 19.93 6.87
C PRO A 18 -35.45 19.62 5.59
N ASN A 19 -35.32 20.45 4.55
CA ASN A 19 -36.06 20.28 3.29
C ASN A 19 -35.41 19.29 2.33
N GLU A 20 -34.10 19.03 2.47
CA GLU A 20 -33.34 18.14 1.57
C GLU A 20 -32.98 16.80 2.22
N ARG A 21 -33.00 16.74 3.56
CA ARG A 21 -32.58 15.56 4.33
C ARG A 21 -33.32 14.30 3.91
N ASP A 22 -34.64 14.33 3.93
CA ASP A 22 -35.45 13.14 3.64
C ASP A 22 -35.33 12.74 2.16
N VAL A 23 -35.21 13.73 1.26
CA VAL A 23 -34.98 13.51 -0.17
C VAL A 23 -33.66 12.75 -0.39
N LEU A 24 -32.58 13.21 0.25
CA LEU A 24 -31.26 12.58 0.16
C LEU A 24 -31.26 11.17 0.77
N ILE A 25 -31.84 10.97 1.94
CA ILE A 25 -31.91 9.65 2.59
C ILE A 25 -32.64 8.66 1.69
N ASN A 26 -33.81 9.04 1.19
CA ASN A 26 -34.61 8.18 0.32
C ASN A 26 -33.92 7.88 -1.02
N SER A 27 -33.18 8.84 -1.59
CA SER A 27 -32.42 8.59 -2.82
C SER A 27 -31.27 7.61 -2.58
N ILE A 28 -30.54 7.76 -1.46
CA ILE A 28 -29.43 6.87 -1.10
C ILE A 28 -29.94 5.45 -0.79
N HIS A 29 -31.06 5.31 -0.07
CA HIS A 29 -31.69 4.00 0.14
C HIS A 29 -32.07 3.33 -1.17
N SER A 30 -32.73 4.07 -2.07
CA SER A 30 -33.08 3.57 -3.41
C SER A 30 -31.84 3.15 -4.21
N ASP A 31 -30.75 3.95 -4.15
CA ASP A 31 -29.50 3.63 -4.83
C ASP A 31 -28.85 2.37 -4.27
N TYR A 32 -28.82 2.21 -2.95
CA TYR A 32 -28.29 1.02 -2.28
C TYR A 32 -29.13 -0.21 -2.56
N ASP A 33 -30.46 -0.08 -2.61
CA ASP A 33 -31.35 -1.15 -3.03
C ASP A 33 -31.09 -1.57 -4.48
N ARG A 34 -30.92 -0.60 -5.39
CA ARG A 34 -30.55 -0.85 -6.78
C ARG A 34 -29.20 -1.56 -6.89
N ILE A 35 -28.19 -1.12 -6.15
CA ILE A 35 -26.86 -1.76 -6.13
C ILE A 35 -26.97 -3.18 -5.59
N ARG A 36 -27.72 -3.40 -4.52
CA ARG A 36 -27.96 -4.71 -3.92
C ARG A 36 -28.63 -5.66 -4.91
N LEU A 37 -29.70 -5.21 -5.56
CA LEU A 37 -30.41 -6.00 -6.58
C LEU A 37 -29.53 -6.27 -7.79
N SER A 38 -28.77 -5.29 -8.27
CA SER A 38 -27.82 -5.47 -9.39
C SER A 38 -26.72 -6.47 -9.06
N ARG A 39 -26.16 -6.43 -7.84
CA ARG A 39 -25.17 -7.42 -7.38
C ARG A 39 -25.77 -8.81 -7.26
N LYS A 40 -27.00 -8.93 -6.76
CA LYS A 40 -27.73 -10.21 -6.70
C LYS A 40 -28.04 -10.78 -8.09
N ALA A 41 -28.29 -9.92 -9.08
CA ALA A 41 -28.61 -10.32 -10.46
C ALA A 41 -27.37 -10.64 -11.31
N LYS A 42 -26.15 -10.30 -10.86
CA LYS A 42 -24.93 -10.70 -11.56
C LYS A 42 -24.78 -12.22 -11.46
N SER A 43 -24.53 -12.85 -12.61
CA SER A 43 -24.09 -14.24 -12.71
C SER A 43 -22.97 -14.50 -11.72
N GLU A 44 -23.10 -15.55 -10.91
CA GLU A 44 -22.00 -15.98 -10.05
C GLU A 44 -20.78 -16.25 -10.94
N THR A 45 -19.65 -15.67 -10.54
CA THR A 45 -18.38 -16.01 -11.20
C THR A 45 -18.13 -17.48 -10.92
N LYS A 46 -17.88 -18.28 -11.96
CA LYS A 46 -17.64 -19.71 -11.75
C LYS A 46 -16.41 -19.88 -10.89
N HIS A 47 -16.59 -20.53 -9.74
CA HIS A 47 -15.51 -20.88 -8.83
C HIS A 47 -15.14 -22.35 -8.98
N LEU A 48 -13.86 -22.62 -8.95
CA LEU A 48 -13.30 -23.95 -8.84
C LEU A 48 -13.24 -24.36 -7.36
N THR A 49 -13.23 -25.65 -7.10
CA THR A 49 -12.84 -26.18 -5.80
C THR A 49 -11.37 -25.87 -5.51
N LEU A 50 -10.96 -25.95 -4.25
CA LEU A 50 -9.56 -25.79 -3.87
C LEU A 50 -8.68 -26.84 -4.57
N GLU A 51 -9.14 -28.09 -4.66
CA GLU A 51 -8.43 -29.18 -5.31
C GLU A 51 -8.24 -28.94 -6.81
N GLU A 52 -9.31 -28.54 -7.52
CA GLU A 52 -9.20 -28.16 -8.94
C GLU A 52 -8.24 -26.98 -9.13
N SER A 53 -8.29 -25.98 -8.25
CA SER A 53 -7.39 -24.83 -8.30
C SER A 53 -5.93 -25.23 -8.05
N ARG A 54 -5.66 -26.18 -7.14
CA ARG A 54 -4.32 -26.74 -6.90
C ARG A 54 -3.80 -27.49 -8.12
N ASN A 55 -4.66 -28.23 -8.81
CA ASN A 55 -4.32 -28.91 -10.06
C ASN A 55 -3.99 -27.93 -11.18
N ARG A 56 -4.55 -26.72 -11.13
CA ARG A 56 -4.26 -25.60 -12.06
C ARG A 56 -3.24 -24.59 -11.52
N LYS A 57 -2.43 -24.95 -10.51
CA LYS A 57 -1.39 -24.04 -10.02
C LYS A 57 -0.31 -23.76 -11.06
N TYR A 58 0.44 -22.68 -10.88
CA TYR A 58 1.64 -22.44 -11.67
C TYR A 58 2.68 -23.54 -11.39
N GLN A 59 3.20 -24.16 -12.45
CA GLN A 59 4.12 -25.30 -12.35
C GLN A 59 5.55 -24.83 -12.60
N ILE A 60 6.41 -24.99 -11.59
CA ILE A 60 7.85 -24.74 -11.68
C ILE A 60 8.56 -26.09 -11.63
N ASP A 61 9.46 -26.33 -12.58
CA ASP A 61 10.32 -27.51 -12.53
C ASP A 61 11.47 -27.31 -11.53
N TRP A 62 11.17 -27.63 -10.27
CA TRP A 62 12.12 -27.53 -9.17
C TRP A 62 13.34 -28.45 -9.31
N LYS A 63 13.33 -29.44 -10.22
CA LYS A 63 14.48 -30.32 -10.44
C LYS A 63 15.57 -29.63 -11.26
N THR A 64 15.19 -28.72 -12.16
CA THR A 64 16.10 -27.97 -13.02
C THR A 64 16.40 -26.58 -12.49
N TYR A 65 15.60 -26.09 -11.53
CA TYR A 65 15.83 -24.81 -10.87
C TYR A 65 17.04 -24.84 -9.92
N GLN A 66 17.89 -23.82 -10.01
CA GLN A 66 18.99 -23.61 -9.07
C GLN A 66 18.59 -22.57 -8.02
N PHE A 67 18.49 -22.99 -6.77
CA PHE A 67 18.11 -22.13 -5.65
C PHE A 67 19.21 -21.12 -5.35
N PRO A 68 18.97 -19.81 -5.50
CA PRO A 68 19.92 -18.81 -5.05
C PRO A 68 20.05 -18.89 -3.53
N ARG A 69 21.27 -19.10 -3.03
CA ARG A 69 21.52 -19.07 -1.59
C ARG A 69 21.69 -17.62 -1.12
N PRO A 70 20.95 -17.17 -0.10
CA PRO A 70 21.13 -15.83 0.45
C PRO A 70 22.56 -15.65 0.98
N ASN A 71 23.17 -14.50 0.66
CA ASN A 71 24.50 -14.12 1.18
C ASN A 71 24.49 -13.98 2.70
N LYS A 72 23.36 -13.58 3.28
CA LYS A 72 23.12 -13.48 4.72
C LYS A 72 21.77 -14.08 5.06
N GLN A 73 21.74 -14.90 6.11
CA GLN A 73 20.54 -15.51 6.66
C GLN A 73 20.34 -15.03 8.10
N GLY A 74 19.14 -15.23 8.63
CA GLY A 74 18.76 -14.79 9.97
C GLY A 74 18.44 -13.29 10.02
N ILE A 75 18.27 -12.80 11.25
CA ILE A 75 17.80 -11.45 11.53
C ILE A 75 18.94 -10.44 11.37
N GLN A 76 18.66 -9.37 10.64
CA GLN A 76 19.49 -8.17 10.57
C GLN A 76 18.64 -6.98 11.02
N VAL A 77 19.15 -6.21 11.98
CA VAL A 77 18.45 -5.06 12.55
C VAL A 77 19.20 -3.78 12.18
N PHE A 78 18.46 -2.82 11.66
CA PHE A 78 18.92 -1.49 11.29
C PHE A 78 18.24 -0.49 12.22
N TYR A 79 19.03 0.08 13.13
CA TYR A 79 18.51 0.96 14.19
C TYR A 79 18.47 2.43 13.80
N ASP A 80 19.24 2.82 12.79
CA ASP A 80 19.44 4.22 12.40
C ASP A 80 19.84 4.28 10.91
N ASN A 81 18.85 4.14 10.03
CA ASN A 81 19.08 4.31 8.58
C ASN A 81 19.08 5.81 8.25
N PRO A 82 20.13 6.35 7.62
CA PRO A 82 20.17 7.76 7.23
C PRO A 82 19.02 8.10 6.29
N LEU A 83 18.23 9.12 6.62
CA LEU A 83 17.10 9.55 5.79
C LEU A 83 17.55 10.13 4.44
N GLU A 84 18.79 10.64 4.38
CA GLU A 84 19.45 11.13 3.19
C GLU A 84 19.53 10.06 2.09
N GLU A 85 19.79 8.82 2.48
CA GLU A 85 19.92 7.70 1.54
C GLU A 85 18.56 7.31 0.93
N LEU A 86 17.45 7.65 1.60
CA LEU A 86 16.10 7.33 1.14
C LEU A 86 15.60 8.30 0.07
N ILE A 87 16.21 9.48 -0.07
CA ILE A 87 15.72 10.55 -0.95
C ILE A 87 15.56 10.06 -2.40
N ASP A 88 16.54 9.30 -2.88
CA ASP A 88 16.59 8.84 -4.27
C ASP A 88 15.60 7.69 -4.55
N TYR A 89 15.03 7.10 -3.51
CA TYR A 89 14.05 6.01 -3.58
C TYR A 89 12.60 6.49 -3.43
N ILE A 90 12.38 7.79 -3.21
CA ILE A 90 11.03 8.33 -3.05
C ILE A 90 10.29 8.34 -4.39
N ASP A 91 9.20 7.56 -4.51
CA ASP A 91 8.17 7.81 -5.52
C ASP A 91 7.30 8.99 -5.09
N TRP A 92 7.44 10.10 -5.82
CA TRP A 92 6.67 11.32 -5.61
C TRP A 92 5.26 11.26 -6.21
N SER A 93 4.91 10.24 -7.00
CA SER A 93 3.58 10.16 -7.60
C SER A 93 2.47 10.05 -6.54
N PRO A 94 2.55 9.17 -5.52
CA PRO A 94 1.52 9.12 -4.50
C PRO A 94 1.58 10.28 -3.50
N PHE A 95 2.72 10.99 -3.39
CA PHE A 95 2.79 12.28 -2.69
C PHE A 95 1.78 13.27 -3.27
N PHE A 96 1.71 13.41 -4.60
CA PHE A 96 0.68 14.26 -5.24
C PHE A 96 -0.73 13.72 -5.09
N HIS A 97 -0.91 12.39 -5.11
CA HIS A 97 -2.24 11.79 -4.94
C HIS A 97 -2.83 12.06 -3.56
N ALA A 98 -2.00 12.13 -2.51
CA ALA A 98 -2.41 12.52 -1.17
C ALA A 98 -3.01 13.95 -1.11
N TRP A 99 -2.61 14.81 -2.06
CA TRP A 99 -3.14 16.16 -2.25
C TRP A 99 -4.19 16.25 -3.36
N GLU A 100 -4.83 15.13 -3.71
CA GLU A 100 -5.86 15.00 -4.76
C GLU A 100 -5.38 15.38 -6.19
N MET A 101 -4.07 15.52 -6.39
CA MET A 101 -3.47 15.82 -7.70
C MET A 101 -3.13 14.53 -8.45
N LYS A 102 -4.06 14.06 -9.28
CA LYS A 102 -3.88 12.83 -10.08
C LYS A 102 -2.87 13.05 -11.21
N GLY A 103 -1.75 12.35 -11.15
CA GLY A 103 -0.72 12.33 -12.19
C GLY A 103 0.50 11.49 -11.77
N ILE A 104 1.44 11.30 -12.69
CA ILE A 104 2.69 10.57 -12.43
C ILE A 104 3.84 11.59 -12.40
N TYR A 105 4.73 11.49 -11.43
CA TYR A 105 5.94 12.31 -11.38
C TYR A 105 6.99 11.78 -12.37
N PRO A 106 7.76 12.64 -13.08
CA PRO A 106 7.75 14.11 -13.04
C PRO A 106 6.72 14.77 -13.97
N ASN A 107 6.00 14.01 -14.79
CA ASN A 107 5.08 14.54 -15.81
C ASN A 107 3.98 15.47 -15.25
N ILE A 108 3.53 15.23 -14.01
CA ILE A 108 2.53 16.06 -13.34
C ILE A 108 2.97 17.53 -13.18
N LEU A 109 4.28 17.80 -13.10
CA LEU A 109 4.82 19.16 -13.01
C LEU A 109 4.55 19.97 -14.29
N GLN A 110 4.33 19.31 -15.42
CA GLN A 110 4.00 19.94 -16.71
C GLN A 110 2.50 19.84 -17.04
N SER A 111 1.69 19.38 -16.08
CA SER A 111 0.24 19.24 -16.26
C SER A 111 -0.41 20.59 -16.50
N LYS A 112 -1.22 20.70 -17.57
CA LYS A 112 -2.05 21.90 -17.79
C LYS A 112 -3.05 22.19 -16.67
N LYS A 113 -3.42 21.18 -15.89
CA LYS A 113 -4.44 21.29 -14.84
C LYS A 113 -3.85 21.58 -13.46
N TYR A 114 -2.68 21.02 -13.16
CA TYR A 114 -2.10 21.03 -11.81
C TYR A 114 -0.65 21.53 -11.78
N GLY A 115 -0.04 21.88 -12.92
CA GLY A 115 1.41 22.06 -13.02
C GLY A 115 1.96 23.10 -12.05
N ASP A 116 1.34 24.28 -12.01
CA ASP A 116 1.77 25.38 -11.14
C ASP A 116 1.67 25.01 -9.66
N GLU A 117 0.54 24.45 -9.23
CA GLU A 117 0.34 23.98 -7.85
C GLU A 117 1.22 22.78 -7.51
N ALA A 118 1.45 21.86 -8.45
CA ALA A 118 2.30 20.68 -8.25
C ALA A 118 3.77 21.10 -8.09
N ILE A 119 4.26 22.06 -8.87
CA ILE A 119 5.61 22.62 -8.71
C ILE A 119 5.77 23.25 -7.32
N LYS A 120 4.78 24.05 -6.89
CA LYS A 120 4.80 24.67 -5.56
C LYS A 120 4.78 23.63 -4.45
N LEU A 121 3.86 22.68 -4.51
CA LEU A 121 3.71 21.62 -3.52
C LEU A 121 4.96 20.74 -3.42
N TYR A 122 5.57 20.42 -4.56
CA TYR A 122 6.84 19.69 -4.61
C TYR A 122 7.96 20.47 -3.93
N SER A 123 8.09 21.76 -4.25
CA SER A 123 9.09 22.64 -3.61
C SER A 123 8.89 22.70 -2.09
N ASP A 124 7.67 22.90 -1.62
CA ASP A 124 7.34 22.94 -0.19
C ASP A 124 7.67 21.60 0.49
N GLY A 125 7.28 20.48 -0.12
CA GLY A 125 7.58 19.14 0.37
C GLY A 125 9.08 18.85 0.44
N ARG A 126 9.85 19.25 -0.59
CA ARG A 126 11.31 19.13 -0.63
C ARG A 126 11.98 19.96 0.46
N ASN A 127 11.57 21.21 0.63
CA ASN A 127 12.11 22.09 1.66
C ASN A 127 11.83 21.55 3.07
N LEU A 128 10.63 21.02 3.31
CA LEU A 128 10.28 20.42 4.60
C LEU A 128 11.04 19.10 4.83
N LEU A 129 11.18 18.27 3.80
CA LEU A 129 11.98 17.05 3.86
C LEU A 129 13.44 17.37 4.24
N GLU A 130 14.05 18.37 3.62
CA GLU A 130 15.41 18.81 3.96
C GLU A 130 15.52 19.23 5.44
N ARG A 131 14.53 19.95 5.98
CA ARG A 131 14.49 20.31 7.41
C ARG A 131 14.34 19.09 8.32
N ILE A 132 13.48 18.15 7.94
CA ILE A 132 13.28 16.88 8.67
C ILE A 132 14.62 16.14 8.81
N ILE A 133 15.38 16.08 7.71
CA ILE A 133 16.66 15.41 7.64
C ILE A 133 17.72 16.16 8.45
N GLN A 134 17.92 17.46 8.20
CA GLN A 134 18.92 18.29 8.88
C GLN A 134 18.75 18.32 10.40
N ASN A 135 17.50 18.35 10.88
CA ASN A 135 17.19 18.39 12.30
C ASN A 135 16.99 16.99 12.91
N GLN A 136 17.15 15.93 12.12
CA GLN A 136 16.93 14.54 12.54
C GLN A 136 15.57 14.36 13.23
N HIS A 137 14.52 14.97 12.65
CA HIS A 137 13.19 14.91 13.23
C HIS A 137 12.60 13.51 13.22
N PHE A 138 12.97 12.66 12.25
CA PHE A 138 12.53 11.28 12.17
C PHE A 138 13.67 10.30 12.38
N THR A 139 13.34 9.09 12.82
CA THR A 139 14.26 7.95 12.86
C THR A 139 13.72 6.82 12.01
N ALA A 140 14.55 6.32 11.09
CA ALA A 140 14.24 5.17 10.26
C ALA A 140 14.82 3.88 10.87
N LYS A 141 13.95 2.89 11.10
CA LYS A 141 14.33 1.57 11.59
C LYS A 141 13.81 0.48 10.69
N ALA A 142 14.57 -0.57 10.54
CA ALA A 142 14.15 -1.76 9.80
C ALA A 142 14.67 -3.02 10.48
N VAL A 143 13.93 -4.10 10.33
CA VAL A 143 14.38 -5.46 10.61
C VAL A 143 14.07 -6.30 9.38
N ILE A 144 15.08 -7.02 8.91
CA ILE A 144 14.93 -8.00 7.83
C ILE A 144 15.36 -9.36 8.34
N GLY A 145 14.77 -10.42 7.81
CA GLY A 145 15.17 -11.78 8.11
C GLY A 145 15.00 -12.66 6.89
N ILE A 146 16.01 -13.45 6.56
CA ILE A 146 15.93 -14.44 5.48
C ILE A 146 16.11 -15.82 6.10
N TYR A 147 15.16 -16.70 5.85
CA TYR A 147 15.11 -18.01 6.48
C TYR A 147 14.92 -19.12 5.46
N PRO A 148 15.47 -20.32 5.72
CA PRO A 148 15.06 -21.51 4.99
C PRO A 148 13.54 -21.68 5.07
N ALA A 149 12.92 -21.88 3.92
CA ALA A 149 11.48 -22.01 3.80
C ALA A 149 11.12 -23.19 2.90
N HIS A 150 9.93 -23.73 3.12
CA HIS A 150 9.36 -24.70 2.19
C HIS A 150 7.85 -24.57 2.10
N ALA A 151 7.30 -24.81 0.92
CA ALA A 151 5.86 -24.80 0.71
C ALA A 151 5.25 -26.20 0.75
N ILE A 152 4.07 -26.30 1.36
CA ILE A 152 3.13 -27.41 1.19
C ILE A 152 1.79 -26.78 0.85
N ASP A 153 1.33 -27.00 -0.38
CA ASP A 153 0.14 -26.36 -0.96
C ASP A 153 0.15 -24.82 -0.79
N GLU A 154 -0.82 -24.25 -0.07
CA GLU A 154 -0.97 -22.81 0.18
C GLU A 154 -0.19 -22.30 1.40
N THR A 155 0.60 -23.16 2.04
CA THR A 155 1.29 -22.84 3.30
C THR A 155 2.80 -22.86 3.10
N VAL A 156 3.47 -21.79 3.48
CA VAL A 156 4.94 -21.73 3.56
C VAL A 156 5.35 -21.84 5.01
N TYR A 157 6.28 -22.75 5.29
CA TYR A 157 6.81 -22.98 6.64
C TYR A 157 8.20 -22.36 6.75
N ILE A 158 8.39 -21.54 7.78
CA ILE A 158 9.69 -21.11 8.28
C ILE A 158 9.80 -21.66 9.70
N GLU A 159 10.75 -22.57 9.94
CA GLU A 159 10.92 -23.24 11.25
C GLU A 159 9.58 -23.81 11.77
N ASN A 160 9.08 -23.29 12.91
CA ASN A 160 7.82 -23.71 13.53
C ASN A 160 6.62 -22.79 13.19
N THR A 161 6.79 -21.86 12.24
CA THR A 161 5.78 -20.88 11.86
C THR A 161 5.21 -21.20 10.47
N ALA A 162 3.88 -21.18 10.37
CA ALA A 162 3.15 -21.37 9.13
C ALA A 162 2.61 -20.03 8.60
N PHE A 163 2.89 -19.73 7.32
CA PHE A 163 2.38 -18.57 6.59
C PHE A 163 1.37 -19.04 5.55
N TYR A 164 0.15 -18.52 5.61
CA TYR A 164 -0.96 -18.95 4.75
C TYR A 164 -1.17 -17.98 3.60
N PHE A 165 -1.08 -18.49 2.37
CA PHE A 165 -1.23 -17.72 1.15
C PHE A 165 -2.42 -18.21 0.33
N PRO A 166 -3.56 -17.48 0.32
CA PRO A 166 -4.77 -17.97 -0.32
C PRO A 166 -4.58 -18.20 -1.82
N ARG A 167 -5.22 -19.26 -2.32
CA ARG A 167 -5.24 -19.60 -3.74
C ARG A 167 -6.39 -18.90 -4.45
N GLN A 168 -6.14 -18.40 -5.66
CA GLN A 168 -7.18 -17.90 -6.55
C GLN A 168 -8.17 -19.03 -6.90
N LEU A 169 -9.46 -18.84 -6.69
CA LEU A 169 -10.50 -19.86 -6.96
C LEU A 169 -11.39 -19.54 -8.16
N ILE A 170 -11.20 -18.40 -8.81
CA ILE A 170 -11.98 -18.03 -10.01
C ILE A 170 -11.55 -18.93 -11.17
N ASP A 171 -12.51 -19.51 -11.90
CA ASP A 171 -12.24 -20.25 -13.14
C ASP A 171 -11.87 -19.24 -14.23
N LYS A 172 -10.57 -19.12 -14.52
CA LYS A 172 -10.03 -18.23 -15.55
C LYS A 172 -9.88 -18.93 -16.91
N GLY A 173 -10.43 -20.13 -17.05
CA GLY A 173 -10.18 -21.01 -18.19
C GLY A 173 -9.01 -21.98 -17.94
N ILE A 174 -8.88 -22.98 -18.81
CA ILE A 174 -7.93 -24.09 -18.62
C ILE A 174 -6.47 -23.66 -18.80
N ASP A 175 -6.22 -22.65 -19.62
CA ASP A 175 -4.86 -22.16 -19.94
C ASP A 175 -4.33 -21.14 -18.92
N SER A 176 -5.16 -20.76 -17.94
CA SER A 176 -4.81 -19.75 -16.94
C SER A 176 -4.60 -20.37 -15.57
N PRO A 177 -3.40 -20.24 -14.98
CA PRO A 177 -3.11 -20.84 -13.68
C PRO A 177 -3.83 -20.12 -12.54
N ASN A 178 -4.19 -20.87 -11.51
CA ASN A 178 -4.78 -20.39 -10.26
C ASN A 178 -3.67 -20.20 -9.21
N TYR A 179 -3.14 -18.98 -9.13
CA TYR A 179 -1.97 -18.65 -8.31
C TYR A 179 -2.26 -18.68 -6.80
N SER A 180 -1.26 -19.11 -6.04
CA SER A 180 -1.00 -18.73 -4.64
C SER A 180 0.44 -18.19 -4.56
N LEU A 181 0.72 -17.27 -3.63
CA LEU A 181 2.10 -16.82 -3.39
C LEU A 181 3.01 -17.99 -2.95
N ALA A 182 2.44 -19.02 -2.32
CA ALA A 182 3.19 -20.23 -1.94
C ALA A 182 3.71 -21.02 -3.16
N ASP A 183 3.14 -20.84 -4.36
CA ASP A 183 3.57 -21.57 -5.56
C ASP A 183 5.00 -21.19 -5.98
N PHE A 184 5.53 -20.06 -5.50
CA PHE A 184 6.87 -19.56 -5.81
C PHE A 184 7.94 -19.96 -4.78
N ILE A 185 7.59 -20.77 -3.79
CA ILE A 185 8.54 -21.33 -2.81
C ILE A 185 8.60 -22.84 -3.03
N ALA A 186 9.81 -23.39 -3.17
CA ALA A 186 9.94 -24.81 -3.41
C ALA A 186 9.56 -25.67 -2.20
N PRO A 187 9.19 -26.95 -2.42
CA PRO A 187 8.91 -27.88 -1.32
C PRO A 187 10.12 -28.18 -0.42
N LYS A 188 11.36 -27.87 -0.85
CA LYS A 188 12.60 -28.02 -0.09
C LYS A 188 13.70 -27.09 -0.63
N GLY A 189 14.59 -26.64 0.25
CA GLY A 189 15.85 -26.01 -0.12
C GLY A 189 15.75 -24.54 -0.56
N ASP A 190 14.59 -23.92 -0.35
CA ASP A 190 14.31 -22.54 -0.71
C ASP A 190 14.36 -21.61 0.50
N PHE A 191 14.13 -20.32 0.27
CA PHE A 191 14.19 -19.27 1.29
C PHE A 191 13.02 -18.30 1.15
N MET A 192 12.58 -17.76 2.29
CA MET A 192 11.62 -16.65 2.31
C MET A 192 12.19 -15.53 3.17
N GLY A 193 12.15 -14.32 2.61
CA GLY A 193 12.49 -13.08 3.29
C GLY A 193 11.27 -12.46 3.97
N LEU A 194 11.48 -11.88 5.13
CA LEU A 194 10.49 -11.10 5.88
C LEU A 194 11.14 -9.78 6.27
N PHE A 195 10.37 -8.70 6.28
CA PHE A 195 10.84 -7.43 6.81
C PHE A 195 9.73 -6.65 7.48
N ALA A 196 10.13 -5.76 8.38
CA ALA A 196 9.29 -4.72 8.96
C ALA A 196 10.13 -3.47 9.15
N LEU A 197 9.54 -2.31 8.86
CA LEU A 197 10.25 -1.04 8.87
C LEU A 197 9.35 0.09 9.35
N THR A 198 9.97 1.21 9.73
CA THR A 198 9.25 2.42 10.08
C THR A 198 10.16 3.63 9.96
N THR A 199 9.60 4.71 9.44
CA THR A 199 10.13 6.09 9.52
C THR A 199 9.25 6.96 10.43
N GLY A 200 8.31 6.32 11.15
CA GLY A 200 7.24 6.95 11.91
C GLY A 200 7.65 7.55 13.27
N ILE A 201 8.88 7.27 13.72
CA ILE A 201 9.39 7.77 15.00
C ILE A 201 9.66 9.27 14.85
N GLY A 202 8.98 10.12 15.64
CA GLY A 202 9.10 11.58 15.57
C GLY A 202 8.04 12.28 14.70
N VAL A 203 7.32 11.53 13.86
CA VAL A 203 6.31 12.07 12.93
C VAL A 203 5.14 12.69 13.67
N LYS A 204 4.62 11.99 14.68
CA LYS A 204 3.48 12.47 15.47
C LYS A 204 3.84 13.74 16.23
N GLU A 205 5.03 13.77 16.80
CA GLU A 205 5.56 14.89 17.57
C GLU A 205 5.68 16.14 16.68
N LEU A 206 6.29 16.01 15.51
CA LEU A 206 6.44 17.12 14.57
C LEU A 206 5.10 17.59 14.01
N ALA A 207 4.20 16.67 13.64
CA ALA A 207 2.87 17.03 13.18
C ALA A 207 2.08 17.80 14.25
N LEU A 208 2.11 17.36 15.51
CA LEU A 208 1.47 18.05 16.63
C LEU A 208 2.06 19.44 16.89
N GLN A 209 3.34 19.65 16.60
CA GLN A 209 3.95 20.99 16.71
C GLN A 209 3.37 21.96 15.68
N TYR A 210 3.16 21.51 14.43
CA TYR A 210 2.50 22.31 13.39
C TYR A 210 1.02 22.53 13.70
N GLU A 211 0.29 21.51 14.16
CA GLU A 211 -1.12 21.65 14.57
C GLU A 211 -1.29 22.69 15.69
N LYS A 212 -0.39 22.71 16.69
CA LYS A 212 -0.40 23.73 17.76
C LYS A 212 -0.16 25.15 17.26
N GLN A 213 0.44 25.30 16.08
CA GLN A 213 0.69 26.59 15.42
C GLN A 213 -0.43 26.96 14.44
N ASN A 214 -1.51 26.14 14.36
CA ASN A 214 -2.57 26.23 13.35
C ASN A 214 -2.03 26.10 11.91
N ASP A 215 -0.97 25.30 11.73
CA ASP A 215 -0.37 25.00 10.44
C ASP A 215 -0.77 23.58 9.99
N ASP A 216 -2.04 23.44 9.62
CA ASP A 216 -2.59 22.15 9.17
C ASP A 216 -1.91 21.66 7.89
N TYR A 217 -1.43 22.58 7.05
CA TYR A 217 -0.72 22.26 5.82
C TYR A 217 0.57 21.48 6.10
N ASN A 218 1.45 22.01 6.95
CA ASN A 218 2.68 21.31 7.29
C ASN A 218 2.43 20.07 8.16
N ALA A 219 1.38 20.08 9.00
CA ALA A 219 0.99 18.88 9.76
C ALA A 219 0.60 17.70 8.84
N ILE A 220 -0.11 17.97 7.75
CA ILE A 220 -0.42 16.96 6.72
C ILE A 220 0.85 16.62 5.92
N MET A 221 1.62 17.62 5.48
CA MET A 221 2.86 17.42 4.72
C MET A 221 3.84 16.49 5.44
N VAL A 222 4.04 16.67 6.75
CA VAL A 222 4.87 15.80 7.61
C VAL A 222 4.42 14.35 7.52
N LYS A 223 3.12 14.08 7.63
CA LYS A 223 2.56 12.72 7.59
C LYS A 223 2.74 12.09 6.20
N VAL A 224 2.51 12.87 5.13
CA VAL A 224 2.70 12.41 3.75
C VAL A 224 4.18 12.13 3.47
N LEU A 225 5.10 12.99 3.88
CA LEU A 225 6.55 12.78 3.69
C LEU A 225 7.05 11.57 4.49
N ALA A 226 6.55 11.35 5.70
CA ALA A 226 6.89 10.16 6.48
C ALA A 226 6.46 8.87 5.77
N ASP A 227 5.25 8.85 5.21
CA ASP A 227 4.74 7.74 4.41
C ASP A 227 5.61 7.50 3.15
N ARG A 228 6.01 8.57 2.46
CA ARG A 228 6.97 8.49 1.33
C ARG A 228 8.32 7.91 1.75
N LEU A 229 8.84 8.31 2.90
CA LEU A 229 10.10 7.79 3.44
C LEU A 229 9.97 6.31 3.87
N ALA A 230 8.80 5.89 4.36
CA ALA A 230 8.55 4.49 4.72
C ALA A 230 8.54 3.61 3.47
N GLU A 231 7.90 4.05 2.38
CA GLU A 231 7.95 3.35 1.09
C GLU A 231 9.38 3.34 0.51
N ALA A 232 10.08 4.47 0.56
CA ALA A 232 11.48 4.55 0.11
C ALA A 232 12.40 3.58 0.86
N LEU A 233 12.22 3.43 2.18
CA LEU A 233 12.95 2.46 3.00
C LEU A 233 12.59 1.00 2.67
N ALA A 234 11.39 0.75 2.13
CA ALA A 234 11.00 -0.58 1.68
C ALA A 234 11.65 -0.97 0.35
N GLU A 235 11.92 0.03 -0.50
CA GLU A 235 12.53 -0.14 -1.82
C GLU A 235 14.07 -0.21 -1.77
N GLN A 236 14.68 0.46 -0.78
CA GLN A 236 16.14 0.49 -0.54
C GLN A 236 16.73 -0.91 -0.25
#